data_AF-A0A3A1TWQ6-F1
#
_entry.id   AF-A0A3A1TWQ6-F1
#
_cell.length_a   1.000
_cell.length_b   1.000
_cell.length_c   1.000
_cell.angle_alpha   90.00
_cell.angle_beta   90.00
_cell.angle_gamma   90.00
#
_symmetry.space_group_name_H-M   'P 1'
#
loop_
_entity.id
_entity.type
_entity.pdbx_description
1 polymer ?
#
loop_
_entity_poly.entity_id
_entity_poly.type
_entity_poly.pdbx_seq_one_letter_code
_entity_poly.pdbx_strand_id
1 'polypeptide(L)'
;MALGTLILRLTVGGLFVGHGLQKLTGAFDGPGIEGATGFMQSLDIHPPRQNAIASASAETFGGAALALGAATPAASAALIAVMTTAVRKVHLQNGVWNSAGGWEFNAVLAAAAAAIAADGPGKISFDALFGKSKWGAGAGLFAIAAGVAGSFAVTEYAKRAKPADTTLEDESSSAPAS
;
A
#
# COMPACT_ATOMS: atom_id res chain seq x y z
N MET A 1 -13.24 -7.37 -24.36
CA MET A 1 -13.01 -7.17 -22.92
C MET A 1 -12.31 -5.83 -22.67
N ALA A 2 -12.90 -4.68 -23.02
CA ALA A 2 -12.24 -3.37 -22.79
C ALA A 2 -12.95 -2.57 -21.69
N LEU A 3 -14.27 -2.67 -21.62
CA LEU A 3 -15.09 -1.92 -20.66
C LEU A 3 -14.97 -2.46 -19.24
N GLY A 4 -15.01 -3.78 -19.04
CA GLY A 4 -14.91 -4.40 -17.70
C GLY A 4 -13.60 -4.05 -17.00
N THR A 5 -12.47 -4.20 -17.68
CA THR A 5 -11.15 -3.81 -17.14
C THR A 5 -11.04 -2.31 -16.91
N LEU A 6 -11.63 -1.47 -17.77
CA LEU A 6 -11.67 -0.02 -17.55
C LEU A 6 -12.45 0.33 -16.28
N ILE A 7 -13.64 -0.25 -16.09
CA ILE A 7 -14.44 -0.06 -14.87
C ILE A 7 -13.63 -0.48 -13.64
N LEU A 8 -13.04 -1.68 -13.66
CA LEU A 8 -12.21 -2.17 -12.54
C LEU A 8 -11.03 -1.23 -12.26
N ARG A 9 -10.32 -0.76 -13.29
CA ARG A 9 -9.20 0.18 -13.13
C ARG A 9 -9.64 1.50 -12.52
N LEU A 10 -10.72 2.10 -13.01
CA LEU A 10 -11.22 3.37 -12.49
C LEU A 10 -11.72 3.24 -11.05
N THR A 11 -12.45 2.16 -10.74
CA THR A 11 -12.95 1.91 -9.38
C THR A 11 -11.80 1.61 -8.41
N VAL A 12 -10.97 0.60 -8.69
CA VAL A 12 -9.87 0.20 -7.80
C VAL A 12 -8.83 1.32 -7.70
N GLY A 13 -8.39 1.86 -8.83
CA GLY A 13 -7.41 2.94 -8.87
C GLY A 13 -7.93 4.21 -8.20
N GLY A 14 -9.20 4.57 -8.42
CA GLY A 14 -9.83 5.72 -7.78
C GLY A 14 -9.93 5.59 -6.26
N LEU A 15 -10.28 4.41 -5.73
CA LEU A 15 -10.28 4.15 -4.30
C LEU A 15 -8.89 4.31 -3.69
N PHE A 16 -7.86 3.77 -4.35
CA PHE A 16 -6.47 3.97 -3.90
C PHE A 16 -6.02 5.43 -3.95
N VAL A 17 -6.41 6.19 -4.98
CA VAL A 17 -6.17 7.64 -5.02
C VAL A 17 -6.83 8.33 -3.83
N GLY A 18 -8.09 8.02 -3.54
CA GLY A 18 -8.80 8.54 -2.37
C GLY A 18 -8.07 8.25 -1.05
N HIS A 19 -7.71 6.99 -0.82
CA HIS A 19 -6.96 6.57 0.37
C HIS A 19 -5.58 7.23 0.50
N GLY A 20 -4.85 7.33 -0.61
CA GLY A 20 -3.55 7.98 -0.61
C GLY A 20 -3.67 9.49 -0.35
N LEU A 21 -4.67 10.17 -0.91
CA LEU A 21 -4.93 11.59 -0.64
C LEU A 21 -5.41 11.85 0.80
N GLN A 22 -6.22 10.95 1.37
CA GLN A 22 -6.57 10.98 2.80
C GLN A 22 -5.31 11.01 3.68
N LYS A 23 -4.29 10.23 3.33
CA LYS A 23 -3.01 10.15 4.06
C LYS A 23 -2.03 11.26 3.70
N LEU A 24 -1.96 11.72 2.45
CA LEU A 24 -1.01 12.76 2.03
C LEU A 24 -1.47 14.16 2.43
N THR A 25 -2.75 14.47 2.22
CA THR A 25 -3.26 15.85 2.28
C THR A 25 -4.40 16.04 3.28
N GLY A 26 -4.94 14.95 3.85
CA GLY A 26 -6.13 15.02 4.72
C GLY A 26 -7.44 15.21 3.96
N ALA A 27 -7.44 15.01 2.63
CA ALA A 27 -8.68 15.05 1.84
C ALA A 27 -9.72 14.03 2.34
N PHE A 28 -11.00 14.28 2.11
CA PHE A 28 -12.10 13.38 2.52
C PHE A 28 -12.10 13.04 4.00
N ASP A 29 -11.88 14.06 4.85
CA ASP A 29 -11.78 13.93 6.31
C ASP A 29 -10.70 12.91 6.75
N GLY A 30 -9.66 12.79 5.93
CA GLY A 30 -8.54 11.88 6.15
C GLY A 30 -7.58 12.35 7.23
N PRO A 31 -6.72 11.45 7.75
CA PRO A 31 -5.83 11.74 8.87
C PRO A 31 -4.71 12.75 8.56
N GLY A 32 -4.45 13.03 7.28
CA GLY A 32 -3.28 13.80 6.87
C GLY A 32 -1.97 13.05 7.15
N ILE A 33 -0.84 13.68 6.79
CA ILE A 33 0.45 12.99 6.84
C ILE A 33 0.95 12.81 8.27
N GLU A 34 0.56 13.70 9.18
CA GLU A 34 0.83 13.62 10.61
C GLU A 34 0.08 12.45 11.24
N GLY A 35 -1.22 12.30 10.95
CA GLY A 35 -2.01 11.17 11.45
C GLY A 35 -1.55 9.84 10.87
N ALA A 36 -1.21 9.80 9.57
CA ALA A 36 -0.60 8.63 8.95
C ALA A 36 0.76 8.26 9.58
N THR A 37 1.57 9.27 9.93
CA THR A 37 2.85 9.07 10.63
C THR A 37 2.63 8.47 12.02
N GLY A 38 1.68 9.00 12.79
CA GLY A 38 1.32 8.46 14.10
C GLY A 38 0.81 7.02 14.02
N PHE A 39 0.04 6.69 12.97
CA PHE A 39 -0.42 5.32 12.73
C PHE A 39 0.74 4.37 12.39
N MET A 40 1.72 4.80 11.59
CA MET A 40 2.91 3.96 11.35
C MET A 40 3.71 3.72 12.64
N GLN A 41 3.77 4.73 13.52
CA GLN A 41 4.43 4.61 14.82
C GLN A 41 3.72 3.62 15.74
N SER A 42 2.37 3.62 15.79
CA SER A 42 1.61 2.67 16.61
C SER A 42 1.75 1.21 16.14
N LEU A 43 2.16 1.00 14.88
CA LEU A 43 2.45 -0.32 14.31
C LEU A 43 3.93 -0.75 14.41
N ASP A 44 4.77 0.02 15.10
CA ASP A 44 6.23 -0.17 15.20
C ASP A 44 6.90 -0.26 13.80
N ILE A 45 6.42 0.54 12.83
CA ILE A 45 6.99 0.63 11.48
C ILE A 45 7.93 1.83 11.40
N HIS A 46 9.24 1.58 11.39
CA HIS A 46 10.26 2.62 11.42
C HIS A 46 10.94 2.84 10.05
N PRO A 47 11.41 4.06 9.73
CA PRO A 47 11.05 5.33 10.37
C PRO A 47 9.59 5.72 9.99
N PRO A 48 8.74 6.12 10.95
CA PRO A 48 7.29 6.22 10.73
C PRO A 48 6.89 7.18 9.60
N ARG A 49 7.48 8.38 9.58
CA ARG A 49 7.12 9.42 8.60
C ARG A 49 7.45 9.03 7.17
N GLN A 50 8.59 8.39 6.95
CA GLN A 50 9.01 7.97 5.60
C GLN A 50 8.12 6.84 5.10
N ASN A 51 7.77 5.88 5.96
CA ASN A 51 6.84 4.81 5.59
C ASN A 51 5.41 5.33 5.36
N ALA A 52 4.97 6.34 6.12
CA ALA A 52 3.68 7.01 5.87
C ALA A 52 3.66 7.67 4.49
N ILE A 53 4.70 8.46 4.15
CA ILE A 53 4.83 9.09 2.84
C ILE A 53 4.93 8.05 1.73
N ALA A 54 5.72 6.99 1.92
CA ALA A 54 5.90 5.93 0.93
C ALA A 54 4.60 5.18 0.66
N SER A 55 3.87 4.77 1.71
CA SER A 55 2.57 4.12 1.57
C SER A 55 1.56 5.03 0.88
N ALA A 56 1.45 6.28 1.33
CA ALA A 56 0.45 7.20 0.80
C ALA A 56 0.76 7.57 -0.66
N SER A 57 2.04 7.74 -1.00
CA SER A 57 2.49 7.98 -2.38
C SER A 57 2.25 6.75 -3.26
N ALA A 58 2.52 5.54 -2.77
CA ALA A 58 2.26 4.31 -3.50
C ALA A 58 0.77 4.14 -3.81
N GLU A 59 -0.12 4.46 -2.86
CA GLU A 59 -1.57 4.42 -3.07
C GLU A 59 -2.02 5.50 -4.07
N THR A 60 -1.58 6.76 -3.91
CA THR A 60 -1.99 7.85 -4.81
C THR A 60 -1.48 7.64 -6.23
N PHE A 61 -0.17 7.48 -6.40
CA PHE A 61 0.42 7.38 -7.74
C PHE A 61 0.20 6.00 -8.36
N GLY A 62 0.25 4.93 -7.57
CA GLY A 62 -0.08 3.59 -8.05
C GLY A 62 -1.56 3.47 -8.42
N GLY A 63 -2.46 4.05 -7.63
CA GLY A 63 -3.88 4.12 -7.94
C GLY A 63 -4.17 4.91 -9.20
N ALA A 64 -3.57 6.10 -9.34
CA ALA A 64 -3.69 6.92 -10.54
C ALA A 64 -3.12 6.20 -11.78
N ALA A 65 -1.94 5.60 -11.68
CA ALA A 65 -1.33 4.83 -12.76
C ALA A 65 -2.20 3.64 -13.16
N LEU A 66 -2.77 2.90 -12.20
CA LEU A 66 -3.71 1.81 -12.48
C LEU A 66 -4.97 2.31 -13.17
N ALA A 67 -5.58 3.40 -12.68
CA ALA A 67 -6.78 4.00 -13.26
C ALA A 67 -6.55 4.43 -14.73
N LEU A 68 -5.41 5.07 -14.99
CA LEU A 68 -4.99 5.49 -16.33
C LEU A 68 -4.50 4.33 -17.20
N GLY A 69 -4.20 3.17 -16.61
CA GLY A 69 -3.60 2.02 -17.27
C GLY A 69 -2.20 2.34 -17.78
N ALA A 70 -1.38 2.95 -16.92
CA ALA A 70 0.01 3.30 -17.17
C ALA A 70 0.93 2.41 -16.33
N ALA A 71 1.93 1.80 -16.96
CA ALA A 71 2.84 0.83 -16.34
C ALA A 71 2.09 -0.22 -15.50
N THR A 72 1.01 -0.78 -16.07
CA THR A 72 -0.03 -1.52 -15.33
C THR A 72 0.53 -2.60 -14.38
N PRO A 73 1.49 -3.45 -14.78
CA PRO A 73 2.04 -4.47 -13.87
C PRO A 73 2.80 -3.86 -12.68
N ALA A 74 3.51 -2.75 -12.89
CA ALA A 74 4.23 -2.05 -11.83
C ALA A 74 3.28 -1.31 -10.88
N ALA A 75 2.24 -0.64 -11.43
CA ALA A 75 1.19 -0.03 -10.64
C ALA A 75 0.48 -1.06 -9.76
N SER A 76 0.08 -2.21 -10.33
CA SER A 76 -0.50 -3.32 -9.59
C SER A 76 0.45 -3.87 -8.52
N ALA A 77 1.74 -4.04 -8.81
CA ALA A 77 2.72 -4.50 -7.82
C ALA A 77 2.81 -3.56 -6.61
N ALA A 78 2.85 -2.24 -6.84
CA ALA A 78 2.90 -1.25 -5.77
C ALA A 78 1.66 -1.33 -4.87
N LEU A 79 0.46 -1.43 -5.46
CA LEU A 79 -0.79 -1.55 -4.72
C LEU A 79 -0.89 -2.87 -3.95
N ILE A 80 -0.44 -3.98 -4.55
CA ILE A 80 -0.35 -5.29 -3.87
C ILE A 80 0.62 -5.22 -2.68
N ALA A 81 1.74 -4.50 -2.81
CA ALA A 81 2.68 -4.31 -1.69
C ALA A 81 2.03 -3.58 -0.51
N VAL A 82 1.26 -2.53 -0.78
CA VAL A 82 0.51 -1.81 0.25
C VAL A 82 -0.52 -2.71 0.91
N MET A 83 -1.34 -3.42 0.12
CA MET A 83 -2.34 -4.35 0.66
C MET A 83 -1.71 -5.48 1.48
N THR A 84 -0.64 -6.08 0.99
CA THR A 84 0.10 -7.13 1.73
C THR A 84 0.63 -6.61 3.06
N THR A 85 1.14 -5.38 3.09
CA THR A 85 1.61 -4.74 4.32
C THR A 85 0.46 -4.47 5.29
N ALA A 86 -0.65 -3.93 4.80
CA ALA A 86 -1.86 -3.66 5.59
C ALA A 86 -2.42 -4.95 6.20
N VAL A 87 -2.51 -6.04 5.42
CA VAL A 87 -2.92 -7.35 5.92
C VAL A 87 -2.00 -7.81 7.05
N ARG A 88 -0.69 -7.88 6.81
CA ARG A 88 0.27 -8.42 7.78
C ARG A 88 0.36 -7.62 9.07
N LYS A 89 0.17 -6.30 9.01
CA LYS A 89 0.41 -5.39 10.14
C LYS A 89 -0.86 -4.99 10.90
N VAL A 90 -2.01 -5.00 10.24
CA VAL A 90 -3.24 -4.45 10.81
C VAL A 90 -4.34 -5.51 10.89
N HIS A 91 -4.60 -6.19 9.76
CA HIS A 91 -5.85 -6.94 9.59
C HIS A 91 -5.75 -8.45 9.86
N LEU A 92 -4.55 -9.05 9.77
CA LEU A 92 -4.38 -10.50 9.87
C LEU A 92 -4.87 -11.05 11.23
N GLN A 93 -4.60 -10.32 12.31
CA GLN A 93 -5.03 -10.68 13.67
C GLN A 93 -6.56 -10.65 13.87
N ASN A 94 -7.29 -9.93 13.01
CA ASN A 94 -8.74 -9.78 13.09
C ASN A 94 -9.50 -10.86 12.29
N GLY A 95 -8.79 -11.81 11.67
CA GLY A 95 -9.38 -12.85 10.83
C GLY A 95 -9.79 -12.33 9.45
N VAL A 96 -10.68 -13.07 8.77
CA VAL A 96 -11.01 -12.81 7.36
C VAL A 96 -11.96 -11.62 7.21
N TRP A 97 -13.09 -11.62 7.93
CA TRP A 97 -14.24 -10.78 7.57
C TRP A 97 -14.03 -9.29 7.80
N ASN A 98 -14.31 -8.47 6.78
CA ASN A 98 -14.12 -7.02 6.83
C ASN A 98 -15.00 -6.34 7.90
N SER A 99 -16.18 -6.90 8.18
CA SER A 99 -17.08 -6.43 9.25
C SER A 99 -16.46 -6.49 10.65
N ALA A 100 -15.48 -7.38 10.86
CA ALA A 100 -14.69 -7.48 12.09
C ALA A 100 -13.33 -6.77 12.00
N GLY A 101 -13.10 -5.97 10.95
CA GLY A 101 -11.80 -5.36 10.67
C GLY A 101 -10.78 -6.34 10.08
N GLY A 102 -11.23 -7.47 9.53
CA GLY A 102 -10.41 -8.48 8.88
C GLY A 102 -9.85 -8.09 7.51
N TRP A 103 -9.13 -9.01 6.87
CA TRP A 103 -8.35 -8.74 5.66
C TRP A 103 -9.08 -8.97 4.33
N GLU A 104 -10.34 -9.41 4.34
CA GLU A 104 -11.16 -9.73 3.16
C GLU A 104 -11.08 -8.66 2.06
N PHE A 105 -11.34 -7.40 2.40
CA PHE A 105 -11.34 -6.32 1.41
C PHE A 105 -9.95 -6.07 0.80
N ASN A 106 -8.89 -6.15 1.62
CA ASN A 106 -7.50 -6.03 1.14
C ASN A 106 -7.16 -7.13 0.12
N ALA A 107 -7.60 -8.37 0.37
CA ALA A 107 -7.39 -9.48 -0.56
C ALA A 107 -8.17 -9.31 -1.86
N VAL A 108 -9.41 -8.82 -1.80
CA VAL A 108 -10.19 -8.51 -3.00
C VAL A 108 -9.49 -7.44 -3.85
N LEU A 109 -8.99 -6.37 -3.23
CA LEU A 109 -8.26 -5.31 -3.95
C LEU A 109 -6.94 -5.83 -4.55
N ALA A 110 -6.17 -6.63 -3.81
CA ALA A 110 -4.95 -7.23 -4.31
C ALA A 110 -5.21 -8.20 -5.48
N ALA A 111 -6.26 -9.04 -5.37
CA ALA A 111 -6.67 -9.95 -6.43
C ALA A 111 -7.14 -9.19 -7.67
N ALA A 112 -7.91 -8.10 -7.50
CA ALA A 112 -8.33 -7.25 -8.60
C ALA A 112 -7.14 -6.60 -9.31
N ALA A 113 -6.17 -6.06 -8.56
CA ALA A 113 -4.95 -5.49 -9.12
C ALA A 113 -4.13 -6.53 -9.90
N ALA A 114 -4.00 -7.76 -9.36
CA ALA A 114 -3.32 -8.86 -10.04
C ALA A 114 -4.04 -9.30 -11.32
N ALA A 115 -5.38 -9.39 -11.28
CA ALA A 115 -6.20 -9.72 -12.44
C ALA A 115 -6.07 -8.66 -13.54
N ILE A 116 -6.08 -7.37 -13.19
CA ILE A 116 -5.84 -6.27 -14.13
C ILE A 116 -4.44 -6.37 -14.75
N ALA A 117 -3.41 -6.72 -13.98
CA ALA A 117 -2.07 -6.92 -14.51
C ALA A 117 -1.98 -8.14 -15.45
N ALA A 118 -2.70 -9.23 -15.13
CA ALA A 118 -2.71 -10.45 -15.94
C ALA A 118 -3.45 -10.28 -17.28
N ASP A 119 -4.63 -9.65 -17.26
CA ASP A 119 -5.41 -9.41 -18.49
C ASP A 119 -4.83 -8.24 -19.31
N GLY A 120 -4.32 -7.23 -18.59
CA GLY A 120 -3.80 -5.97 -19.11
C GLY A 120 -4.85 -4.86 -19.15
N PRO A 121 -4.44 -3.60 -19.38
CA PRO A 121 -5.31 -2.44 -19.15
C PRO A 121 -6.36 -2.20 -20.24
N GLY A 122 -6.31 -2.93 -21.35
CA GLY A 122 -7.22 -2.76 -22.48
C GLY A 122 -6.88 -1.55 -23.36
N LYS A 123 -7.71 -1.31 -24.39
CA LYS A 123 -7.43 -0.33 -25.45
C LYS A 123 -7.50 1.14 -25.01
N ILE A 124 -8.26 1.44 -23.96
CA ILE A 124 -8.41 2.79 -23.41
C ILE A 124 -7.46 2.90 -22.22
N SER A 125 -6.16 3.05 -22.51
CA SER A 125 -5.11 3.12 -21.50
C SER A 125 -3.86 3.80 -22.05
N PHE A 126 -2.99 4.30 -21.16
CA PHE A 126 -1.69 4.83 -21.55
C PHE A 126 -0.75 3.75 -22.11
N ASP A 127 -0.74 2.55 -21.53
CA ASP A 127 0.04 1.42 -22.04
C ASP A 127 -0.36 1.05 -23.48
N ALA A 128 -1.65 1.20 -23.84
CA ALA A 128 -2.11 0.95 -25.20
C ALA A 128 -1.53 1.93 -26.23
N LEU A 129 -1.16 3.17 -25.83
CA LEU A 129 -0.46 4.12 -26.70
C LEU A 129 0.92 3.57 -27.14
N PHE A 130 1.50 2.67 -26.36
CA PHE A 130 2.75 1.98 -26.65
C PHE A 130 2.54 0.54 -27.14
N GLY A 131 1.32 0.19 -27.57
CA GLY A 131 0.97 -1.14 -28.07
C GLY A 131 0.76 -2.20 -26.99
N LYS A 132 0.74 -1.84 -25.70
CA LYS A 132 0.61 -2.75 -24.56
C LYS A 132 -0.82 -2.79 -23.99
N SER A 133 -1.79 -3.13 -24.85
CA SER A 133 -3.19 -3.31 -24.41
C SER A 133 -3.45 -4.59 -23.61
N LYS A 134 -2.52 -5.55 -23.66
CA LYS A 134 -2.50 -6.80 -22.90
C LYS A 134 -1.09 -7.06 -22.37
N TRP A 135 -0.99 -7.68 -21.20
CA TRP A 135 0.30 -8.05 -20.59
C TRP A 135 0.48 -9.56 -20.39
N GLY A 136 -0.61 -10.30 -20.13
CA GLY A 136 -0.61 -11.76 -20.00
C GLY A 136 -0.32 -12.25 -18.58
N ALA A 137 -0.54 -13.54 -18.33
CA ALA A 137 -0.46 -14.16 -16.99
C ALA A 137 0.89 -13.93 -16.28
N GLY A 138 2.00 -13.87 -17.04
CA GLY A 138 3.32 -13.58 -16.48
C GLY A 138 3.40 -12.22 -15.78
N ALA A 139 2.68 -11.22 -16.28
CA ALA A 139 2.62 -9.90 -15.64
C ALA A 139 1.78 -9.90 -14.35
N GLY A 140 0.72 -10.72 -14.30
CA GLY A 140 -0.03 -10.95 -13.07
C GLY A 140 0.83 -11.62 -12.00
N LEU A 141 1.55 -12.68 -12.35
CA LEU A 141 2.49 -13.36 -11.45
C LEU A 141 3.61 -12.42 -11.00
N PHE A 142 4.16 -11.63 -11.93
CA PHE A 142 5.13 -10.59 -11.59
C PHE A 142 4.56 -9.60 -10.57
N ALA A 143 3.35 -9.07 -10.80
CA ALA A 143 2.75 -8.10 -9.90
C ALA A 143 2.54 -8.66 -8.48
N ILE A 144 2.08 -9.91 -8.38
CA ILE A 144 1.94 -10.61 -7.09
C ILE A 144 3.31 -10.79 -6.44
N ALA A 145 4.27 -11.39 -7.14
CA ALA A 145 5.58 -11.71 -6.59
C ALA A 145 6.34 -10.44 -6.16
N ALA A 146 6.38 -9.43 -7.03
CA ALA A 146 7.04 -8.15 -6.76
C ALA A 146 6.32 -7.37 -5.65
N GLY A 147 4.98 -7.38 -5.62
CA GLY A 147 4.21 -6.71 -4.57
C GLY A 147 4.43 -7.35 -3.20
N VAL A 148 4.33 -8.68 -3.11
CA VAL A 148 4.62 -9.41 -1.87
C VAL A 148 6.07 -9.19 -1.44
N ALA A 149 7.03 -9.41 -2.33
CA ALA A 149 8.45 -9.19 -2.03
C ALA A 149 8.73 -7.75 -1.59
N GLY A 150 8.11 -6.76 -2.23
CA GLY A 150 8.20 -5.34 -1.88
C GLY A 150 7.69 -5.06 -0.46
N SER A 151 6.56 -5.66 -0.06
CA SER A 151 6.06 -5.56 1.33
C SER A 151 7.08 -6.11 2.34
N PHE A 152 7.66 -7.28 2.07
CA PHE A 152 8.70 -7.84 2.93
C PHE A 152 9.96 -6.97 2.97
N ALA A 153 10.44 -6.51 1.82
CA ALA A 153 11.62 -5.64 1.73
C ALA A 153 11.46 -4.35 2.56
N VAL A 154 10.32 -3.66 2.43
CA VAL A 154 10.03 -2.44 3.20
C VAL A 154 9.94 -2.75 4.70
N THR A 155 9.28 -3.83 5.09
CA THR A 155 9.14 -4.18 6.52
C THR A 155 10.43 -4.68 7.16
N GLU A 156 11.30 -5.38 6.42
CA GLU A 156 12.62 -5.79 6.92
C GLU A 156 13.60 -4.62 6.98
N TYR A 157 13.55 -3.71 6.01
CA TYR A 157 14.29 -2.45 6.08
C TYR A 157 13.85 -1.63 7.31
N ALA A 158 12.54 -1.59 7.57
CA ALA A 158 12.00 -0.86 8.70
C ALA A 158 12.52 -1.35 10.06
N LYS A 159 12.66 -2.67 10.24
CA LYS A 159 13.25 -3.26 11.46
C LYS A 159 14.69 -2.82 11.69
N ARG A 160 15.48 -2.68 10.61
CA ARG A 160 16.89 -2.26 10.69
C ARG A 160 17.04 -0.76 10.98
N ALA A 161 16.05 0.02 10.59
CA ALA A 161 16.01 1.47 10.81
C ALA A 161 15.40 1.86 12.17
N LYS A 162 14.96 0.89 12.98
CA LYS A 162 14.53 1.14 14.36
C LYS A 162 15.72 1.73 15.14
N PRO A 163 15.59 2.91 15.77
CA PRO A 163 16.64 3.44 16.62
C PRO A 163 16.98 2.42 17.71
N ALA A 164 18.27 2.23 18.01
CA ALA A 164 18.66 1.46 19.19
C ALA A 164 18.04 2.13 20.42
N ASP A 165 17.37 1.35 21.27
CA ASP A 165 16.79 1.83 22.52
C ASP A 165 17.86 2.67 23.24
N THR A 166 17.58 3.96 23.43
CA THR A 166 18.37 4.81 24.32
C THR A 166 17.90 4.49 25.74
N THR A 167 18.12 3.25 26.16
CA THR A 167 18.08 2.85 27.57
C THR A 167 19.38 3.28 28.23
N LEU A 168 19.58 4.59 28.33
CA LEU A 168 20.55 5.16 29.25
C LEU A 168 19.83 6.27 30.03
N GLU A 169 19.72 6.02 31.34
CA GLU A 169 19.70 7.03 32.41
C GLU A 169 18.37 7.74 32.70
N ASP A 170 17.41 7.02 33.29
CA ASP A 170 16.45 7.61 34.24
C ASP A 170 16.57 6.95 35.64
N GLU A 171 17.75 6.40 35.95
CA GLU A 171 18.09 5.86 37.29
C GLU A 171 18.74 6.91 38.23
N SER A 172 18.84 8.20 37.84
CA SER A 172 19.41 9.22 38.73
C SER A 172 18.40 9.96 39.62
N SER A 173 17.13 9.55 39.65
CA SER A 173 16.11 10.11 40.56
C SER A 173 15.97 9.28 41.84
N SER A 174 17.10 8.95 42.47
CA SER A 174 17.15 8.41 43.84
C SER A 174 18.20 9.13 44.67
N ALA A 175 17.88 10.34 45.12
CA ALA A 175 18.58 10.98 46.23
C ALA A 175 17.53 11.49 47.23
N PRO A 176 17.44 10.92 48.45
CA PRO A 176 16.64 11.51 49.51
C PRO A 176 17.35 12.77 50.01
N ALA A 177 16.63 13.90 50.05
CA ALA A 177 17.10 15.10 50.72
C ALA A 177 17.18 14.83 52.22
N SER A 178 18.39 14.82 52.76
CA SER A 178 18.72 14.90 54.20
C SER A 178 18.73 16.34 54.68
#